data_AF-A0A0B6Z075-F1
#
_entry.id   AF-A0A0B6Z075-F1
#
_cell.length_a   1.000
_cell.length_b   1.000
_cell.length_c   1.000
_cell.angle_alpha   90.00
_cell.angle_beta   90.00
_cell.angle_gamma   90.00
#
_symmetry.space_group_name_H-M   'P 1'
#
loop_
_entity.id
_entity.type
_entity.pdbx_description
1 polymer ?
#
loop_
_entity_poly.entity_id
_entity_poly.type
_entity_poly.pdbx_seq_one_letter_code
_entity_poly.pdbx_strand_id
1 'polypeptide(L)'
;SHVAITRSSLDVSELAQITNDNPQFIIINPPQHGSLMRRHRQRRQVTPDNTFQPVSNFTFEDIVYTKIYYVPNNQEKTSDSDQFTYILKAKGVPPARGEFLIQLDTLDSNNGNA
;
A
#
# COMPACT_ATOMS: atom_id res chain seq x y z
N SER A 1 2.76 5.02 13.26
CA SER A 1 2.32 5.74 12.04
C SER A 1 2.07 4.73 10.94
N HIS A 2 1.15 4.99 10.00
CA HIS A 2 0.92 4.16 8.82
C HIS A 2 1.42 4.89 7.56
N VAL A 3 1.81 4.17 6.51
CA VAL A 3 2.27 4.74 5.23
C VAL A 3 1.23 4.48 4.15
N ALA A 4 0.76 5.51 3.45
CA ALA A 4 -0.17 5.34 2.34
C ALA A 4 0.57 4.87 1.09
N ILE A 5 0.05 3.84 0.42
CA ILE A 5 0.51 3.45 -0.90
C ILE A 5 -0.28 4.27 -1.92
N THR A 6 0.41 5.13 -2.66
CA THR A 6 -0.21 6.14 -3.51
C THR A 6 0.26 6.00 -4.94
N ARG A 7 -0.41 6.71 -5.85
CA ARG A 7 -0.05 6.69 -7.26
C ARG A 7 1.36 7.23 -7.50
N SER A 8 1.87 8.15 -6.68
CA SER A 8 3.25 8.64 -6.82
C SER A 8 4.30 7.60 -6.48
N SER A 9 3.96 6.59 -5.69
CA SER A 9 4.88 5.50 -5.36
C SER A 9 4.71 4.28 -6.28
N LEU A 10 3.48 4.01 -6.74
CA LEU A 10 3.17 2.82 -7.54
C LEU A 10 2.18 3.19 -8.66
N ASP A 11 2.70 3.78 -9.75
CA ASP A 11 1.90 4.18 -10.91
C ASP A 11 1.88 3.09 -11.99
N VAL A 12 0.67 2.68 -12.39
CA VAL A 12 0.45 1.79 -13.54
C VAL A 12 -0.64 2.37 -14.46
N SER A 13 -0.81 3.69 -14.48
CA SER A 13 -1.83 4.36 -15.29
C SER A 13 -1.70 4.08 -16.78
N GLU A 14 -0.47 4.00 -17.29
CA GLU A 14 -0.23 3.67 -18.69
C GLU A 14 -0.72 2.25 -19.02
N LEU A 15 -0.41 1.27 -18.16
CA LEU A 15 -0.91 -0.11 -18.33
C LEU A 15 -2.44 -0.14 -18.28
N ALA A 16 -3.07 0.55 -17.32
CA ALA A 16 -4.52 0.64 -17.21
C ALA A 16 -5.15 1.26 -18.48
N GLN A 17 -4.53 2.32 -19.03
CA GLN A 17 -5.00 2.99 -20.23
C GLN A 17 -4.87 2.10 -21.48
N ILE A 18 -3.72 1.44 -21.68
CA ILE A 18 -3.48 0.59 -22.85
C ILE A 18 -4.40 -0.64 -22.84
N THR A 19 -4.63 -1.23 -21.67
CA THR A 19 -5.44 -2.45 -21.53
C THR A 19 -6.94 -2.18 -21.38
N ASN A 20 -7.33 -0.92 -21.14
CA ASN A 20 -8.67 -0.51 -20.74
C ASN A 20 -9.21 -1.41 -19.60
N ASP A 21 -8.38 -1.61 -18.59
CA ASP A 21 -8.61 -2.50 -17.45
C ASP A 21 -8.25 -1.81 -16.13
N ASN A 22 -8.59 -2.44 -15.00
CA ASN A 22 -8.13 -2.02 -13.67
C ASN A 22 -7.06 -3.01 -13.17
N PRO A 23 -5.75 -2.73 -13.37
CA PRO A 23 -4.70 -3.67 -13.03
C PRO A 23 -4.77 -4.12 -11.56
N GLN A 24 -4.61 -5.41 -11.34
CA GLN A 24 -4.66 -6.04 -10.02
C GLN A 24 -3.26 -6.40 -9.54
N PHE A 25 -2.96 -6.00 -8.31
CA PHE A 25 -1.76 -6.39 -7.57
C PHE A 25 -2.13 -7.56 -6.64
N ILE A 26 -1.46 -8.70 -6.82
CA ILE A 26 -1.61 -9.89 -5.97
C ILE A 26 -0.32 -10.05 -5.16
N ILE A 27 -0.41 -9.92 -3.83
CA ILE A 27 0.74 -10.04 -2.94
C ILE A 27 1.18 -11.50 -2.86
N ILE A 28 2.45 -11.76 -3.17
CA ILE A 28 3.04 -13.10 -3.10
C ILE A 28 3.97 -13.25 -1.89
N ASN A 29 4.71 -12.21 -1.53
CA ASN A 29 5.40 -12.12 -0.24
C ASN A 29 4.94 -10.83 0.44
N PRO A 30 4.23 -10.92 1.58
CA PRO A 30 3.81 -9.74 2.34
C PRO A 30 5.01 -9.05 3.01
N PRO A 31 4.83 -7.82 3.51
CA PRO A 31 5.82 -7.17 4.36
C PRO A 31 6.18 -8.01 5.59
N GLN A 32 7.43 -7.93 6.03
CA GLN A 32 7.94 -8.72 7.14
C GLN A 32 7.60 -8.08 8.49
N HIS A 33 7.61 -6.75 8.56
CA HIS A 33 7.48 -5.98 9.80
C HIS A 33 6.13 -5.27 9.91
N GLY A 34 5.23 -5.49 8.96
CA GLY A 34 3.89 -4.91 8.96
C GLY A 34 2.93 -5.63 8.04
N SER A 35 1.78 -5.01 7.83
CA SER A 35 0.69 -5.56 7.04
C SER A 35 0.17 -4.52 6.06
N LEU A 36 -0.19 -4.98 4.85
CA LEU A 36 -0.97 -4.17 3.93
C LEU A 36 -2.44 -4.21 4.33
N MET A 37 -3.02 -3.02 4.46
CA MET A 37 -4.35 -2.82 5.00
C MET A 37 -5.14 -1.90 4.06
N ARG A 38 -6.41 -2.24 3.83
CA ARG A 38 -7.35 -1.40 3.10
C ARG A 38 -8.24 -0.65 4.07
N ARG A 39 -8.37 0.66 3.87
CA ARG A 39 -9.29 1.51 4.62
C ARG A 39 -10.60 1.65 3.84
N HIS A 40 -11.69 1.12 4.39
CA HIS A 40 -13.02 1.35 3.84
C HIS A 40 -13.56 2.71 4.30
N ARG A 41 -13.83 3.62 3.37
CA ARG A 41 -14.67 4.80 3.68
C ARG A 41 -16.13 4.35 3.66
N GLN A 42 -16.70 4.03 4.82
CA GLN A 42 -18.14 3.81 4.90
C GLN A 42 -18.88 5.14 4.71
N ARG A 43 -19.69 5.24 3.66
CA ARG A 43 -20.40 6.47 3.29
C ARG A 43 -21.58 6.82 4.24
N ARG A 44 -21.91 5.94 5.21
CA ARG A 44 -23.16 6.02 6.02
C ARG A 44 -23.07 5.42 7.44
N GLN A 45 -21.91 5.40 8.09
CA GLN A 45 -21.87 5.02 9.52
C GLN A 45 -21.41 6.21 10.37
N VAL A 46 -22.22 6.51 11.38
CA VAL A 46 -22.02 7.56 12.41
C VAL A 46 -21.00 7.10 13.46
N THR A 47 -20.55 5.84 13.42
CA THR A 47 -19.47 5.32 14.24
C THR A 47 -18.10 5.57 13.59
N PRO A 48 -17.08 6.00 14.36
CA PRO A 48 -15.76 6.38 13.87
C PRO A 48 -14.87 5.19 13.51
N ASP A 49 -15.45 4.08 13.07
CA ASP A 49 -14.71 2.86 12.78
C ASP A 49 -14.15 2.93 11.36
N ASN A 50 -13.10 3.75 11.23
CA ASN A 50 -12.12 3.71 10.14
C ASN A 50 -11.41 2.35 10.17
N THR A 51 -12.13 1.30 9.80
CA THR A 51 -11.62 -0.07 9.87
C THR A 51 -10.59 -0.29 8.77
N PHE A 52 -9.37 -0.53 9.21
CA PHE A 52 -8.32 -1.13 8.39
C PHE A 52 -8.57 -2.63 8.34
N GLN A 53 -8.60 -3.19 7.13
CA GLN A 53 -8.76 -4.62 6.92
C GLN A 53 -7.53 -5.16 6.17
N PRO A 54 -6.93 -6.27 6.60
CA PRO A 54 -5.79 -6.86 5.91
C PRO A 54 -6.14 -7.20 4.46
N VAL A 55 -5.19 -7.01 3.54
CA VAL A 55 -5.38 -7.34 2.12
C VAL A 55 -4.20 -8.11 1.54
N SER A 56 -4.51 -9.16 0.79
CA SER A 56 -3.57 -9.92 -0.04
C SER A 56 -3.62 -9.52 -1.52
N ASN A 57 -4.57 -8.66 -1.89
CA ASN A 57 -4.67 -8.08 -3.23
C ASN A 57 -5.38 -6.73 -3.19
N PHE A 58 -5.07 -5.88 -4.16
CA PHE A 58 -5.71 -4.59 -4.38
C PHE A 58 -5.61 -4.20 -5.85
N THR A 59 -6.36 -3.19 -6.24
CA THR A 59 -6.40 -2.70 -7.63
C THR A 59 -5.70 -1.36 -7.78
N PHE A 60 -5.40 -0.96 -9.02
CA PHE A 60 -4.89 0.39 -9.28
C PHE A 60 -5.87 1.47 -8.84
N GLU A 61 -7.17 1.23 -8.98
CA GLU A 61 -8.21 2.12 -8.44
C GLU A 61 -8.13 2.29 -6.91
N ASP A 62 -7.79 1.24 -6.16
CA ASP A 62 -7.58 1.35 -4.71
C ASP A 62 -6.40 2.26 -4.36
N ILE A 63 -5.33 2.26 -5.16
CA ILE A 63 -4.20 3.18 -5.04
C ILE A 63 -4.64 4.61 -5.36
N VAL A 64 -5.34 4.81 -6.49
CA VAL A 64 -5.79 6.14 -6.94
C VAL A 64 -6.68 6.80 -5.88
N TYR A 65 -7.57 6.04 -5.24
CA TYR A 65 -8.41 6.55 -4.15
C TYR A 65 -7.76 6.47 -2.76
N THR A 66 -6.46 6.20 -2.67
CA THR A 66 -5.67 6.18 -1.42
C THR A 66 -6.32 5.30 -0.35
N LYS A 67 -6.72 4.08 -0.75
CA LYS A 67 -7.35 3.09 0.13
C LYS A 67 -6.36 2.12 0.75
N ILE A 68 -5.13 2.01 0.22
CA ILE A 68 -4.13 1.02 0.64
C ILE A 68 -3.06 1.68 1.51
N TYR A 69 -2.76 1.03 2.63
CA TYR A 69 -1.81 1.51 3.63
C TYR A 69 -0.95 0.35 4.10
N TYR A 70 0.33 0.63 4.35
CA TYR A 70 1.17 -0.19 5.19
C TYR A 70 0.98 0.20 6.66
N VAL A 71 0.79 -0.80 7.52
CA VAL A 71 0.67 -0.64 8.97
C VAL A 71 1.72 -1.53 9.65
N PRO A 72 2.70 -0.95 10.39
CA PRO A 72 3.67 -1.73 11.17
C PRO A 72 2.98 -2.62 12.21
N ASN A 73 3.48 -3.85 12.42
CA ASN A 73 2.91 -4.80 13.37
C ASN A 73 3.25 -4.45 14.83
N ASN A 74 4.47 -3.93 15.07
CA ASN A 74 4.94 -3.49 16.38
C ASN A 74 5.39 -2.02 16.32
N GLN A 75 5.28 -1.29 17.43
CA GLN A 75 5.76 0.10 17.54
C GLN A 75 7.27 0.20 17.73
N GLU A 76 7.95 -0.90 18.07
CA GLU A 76 9.40 -0.96 18.16
C GLU A 76 9.97 -1.07 16.74
N LYS A 77 10.51 0.07 16.26
CA LYS A 77 11.19 0.24 14.98
C LYS A 77 12.39 -0.72 14.90
N THR A 78 12.24 -1.87 14.25
CA THR A 78 13.39 -2.75 13.99
C THR A 78 14.07 -2.46 12.65
N SER A 79 13.40 -1.76 11.72
CA SER A 79 13.89 -1.54 10.36
C SER A 79 13.44 -0.17 9.81
N ASP A 80 14.33 0.54 9.11
CA ASP A 80 14.02 1.82 8.42
C ASP A 80 13.20 1.64 7.14
N SER A 81 13.06 0.39 6.71
CA SER A 81 12.27 0.00 5.54
C SER A 81 11.65 -1.37 5.71
N ASP A 82 10.58 -1.61 4.95
CA ASP A 82 9.96 -2.91 4.76
C ASP A 82 9.66 -3.08 3.26
N GLN A 83 9.28 -4.27 2.81
CA GLN A 83 9.01 -4.49 1.40
C GLN A 83 7.97 -5.57 1.16
N PHE A 84 7.28 -5.51 0.03
CA PHE A 84 6.46 -6.62 -0.44
C PHE A 84 6.72 -6.90 -1.90
N THR A 85 6.43 -8.14 -2.31
CA THR A 85 6.48 -8.52 -3.72
C THR A 85 5.09 -8.92 -4.19
N TYR A 86 4.81 -8.66 -5.46
CA TYR A 86 3.49 -8.84 -6.04
C TYR A 86 3.56 -9.39 -7.46
N ILE A 87 2.45 -9.98 -7.91
CA ILE A 87 2.16 -10.21 -9.32
C ILE A 87 1.16 -9.16 -9.78
N LEU A 88 1.52 -8.42 -10.81
CA LEU A 88 0.65 -7.48 -11.51
C LEU A 88 -0.06 -8.21 -12.65
N LYS A 89 -1.38 -8.08 -12.70
CA LYS A 89 -2.21 -8.62 -13.78
C LYS A 89 -3.03 -7.51 -14.41
N ALA A 90 -3.13 -7.55 -15.73
CA ALA A 90 -4.06 -6.75 -16.52
C ALA A 90 -4.53 -7.58 -17.71
N LYS A 91 -5.71 -7.24 -18.24
CA LYS A 91 -6.31 -7.92 -19.38
C LYS A 91 -5.38 -7.90 -20.60
N GLY A 92 -5.16 -9.07 -21.20
CA GLY A 92 -4.41 -9.20 -22.45
C GLY A 92 -2.90 -9.02 -22.32
N VAL A 93 -2.36 -8.90 -21.09
CA VAL A 93 -0.93 -8.75 -20.83
C VAL A 93 -0.46 -9.92 -19.95
N PRO A 94 0.68 -10.55 -20.25
CA PRO A 94 1.25 -11.56 -19.37
C PRO A 94 1.47 -11.00 -17.95
N PRO A 95 1.21 -11.78 -16.88
CA PRO A 95 1.47 -11.33 -15.53
C PRO A 95 2.95 -10.97 -15.31
N ALA A 96 3.21 -9.89 -14.58
CA ALA A 96 4.55 -9.44 -14.26
C ALA A 96 4.81 -9.49 -12.74
N ARG A 97 6.03 -9.90 -12.34
CA ARG A 97 6.46 -9.84 -10.94
C ARG A 97 7.08 -8.48 -10.63
N GLY A 98 6.71 -7.88 -9.52
CA GLY A 98 7.28 -6.64 -9.00
C GLY A 98 7.63 -6.72 -7.52
N GLU A 99 8.42 -5.75 -7.08
CA GLU A 99 8.82 -5.53 -5.70
C GLU A 99 8.61 -4.06 -5.37
N PHE A 100 8.15 -3.79 -4.16
CA PHE A 100 7.89 -2.43 -3.69
C PHE A 100 8.54 -2.24 -2.32
N LEU A 101 9.45 -1.26 -2.23
CA LEU A 101 10.10 -0.86 -1.01
C LEU A 101 9.27 0.22 -0.30
N ILE A 102 9.00 0.01 0.98
CA ILE A 102 8.32 0.93 1.87
C ILE A 102 9.38 1.58 2.74
N GLN A 103 9.58 2.88 2.58
CA GLN A 103 10.47 3.65 3.42
C GLN A 103 9.69 4.18 4.64
N LEU A 104 10.23 3.95 5.84
CA LEU A 104 9.64 4.39 7.10
C LEU A 104 10.41 5.59 7.59
N ASP A 105 9.92 6.80 7.29
CA ASP A 105 10.58 8.03 7.76
C ASP A 105 10.65 8.03 9.29
N THR A 106 11.87 7.99 9.82
CA THR A 106 12.19 8.15 11.23
C THR A 106 12.06 9.62 11.61
N LEU A 107 10.83 10.10 11.79
CA LEU A 107 10.62 11.41 12.43
C LEU A 107 10.94 11.31 13.92
N ASP A 108 12.22 11.29 14.29
CA ASP A 108 12.72 11.60 15.63
C ASP A 108 14.19 12.08 15.54
N SER A 109 14.41 13.29 15.03
CA SER A 109 15.64 14.07 15.30
C SER A 109 15.36 15.53 14.98
N ASN A 110 14.99 16.29 16.02
CA ASN A 110 15.40 17.69 16.24
C ASN A 110 14.59 18.31 17.41
N ASN A 111 15.00 18.00 18.65
CA ASN A 111 14.97 19.01 19.71
C ASN A 111 16.43 19.38 19.99
N GLY A 112 16.97 20.26 19.15
CA GLY A 112 18.13 21.05 19.52
C GLY A 112 17.71 21.97 20.66
N ASN A 113 18.11 21.62 21.88
CA ASN A 113 18.03 22.54 23.01
C ASN A 113 18.92 23.75 22.72
N ALA A 114 18.35 24.91 23.02
CA ALA A 114 18.96 26.24 23.00
C ALA A 114 20.21 26.35 23.89
#